data_AF-A0A158JRF9-F1
#
_entry.id   AF-A0A158JRF9-F1
#
_cell.length_a   1.000
_cell.length_b   1.000
_cell.length_c   1.000
_cell.angle_alpha   90.00
_cell.angle_beta   90.00
_cell.angle_gamma   90.00
#
_symmetry.space_group_name_H-M   'P 1'
#
loop_
_entity.id
_entity.type
_entity.pdbx_description
1 polymer ?
#
loop_
_entity_poly.entity_id
_entity_poly.type
_entity_poly.pdbx_seq_one_letter_code
_entity_poly.pdbx_strand_id
1 'polypeptide(L)'
;MKIREMSLLPNARGELLCYLVATAAAIYALTSDWRVDLIVISCRSWPSRNWLSLPWLDRVRLGQLALQIARRDLRGVGIALKRADVQGLFTSDMKLNPASTAVQRMLQVCRHALEDHRFAWGWQ
;
A
#
# COMPACT_ATOMS: atom_id res chain seq x y z
N MET A 1 18.64 -3.53 17.44
CA MET A 1 17.46 -4.31 17.02
C MET A 1 17.79 -5.00 15.69
N LYS A 2 17.45 -6.30 15.49
CA LYS A 2 17.88 -7.08 14.32
C LYS A 2 16.86 -6.94 13.17
N ILE A 3 17.33 -6.58 11.98
CA ILE A 3 16.52 -6.52 10.74
C ILE A 3 16.07 -7.94 10.37
N ARG A 4 14.78 -8.11 10.03
CA ARG A 4 14.20 -9.39 9.62
C ARG A 4 13.83 -9.37 8.14
N GLU A 5 13.94 -10.52 7.47
CA GLU A 5 13.45 -10.62 6.09
C GLU A 5 11.92 -10.64 6.07
N MET A 6 11.34 -9.82 5.18
CA MET A 6 9.88 -9.70 5.04
C MET A 6 9.21 -11.01 4.59
N SER A 7 9.91 -11.85 3.85
CA SER A 7 9.46 -13.19 3.43
C SER A 7 9.11 -14.10 4.61
N LEU A 8 9.70 -13.85 5.79
CA LEU A 8 9.49 -14.64 7.00
C LEU A 8 8.24 -14.20 7.79
N LEU A 9 7.54 -13.15 7.35
CA LEU A 9 6.36 -12.62 8.04
C LEU A 9 5.12 -12.76 7.16
N PRO A 10 4.18 -13.66 7.51
CA PRO A 10 3.09 -14.10 6.62
C PRO A 10 2.05 -13.03 6.25
N ASN A 11 2.19 -11.77 6.68
CA ASN A 11 1.29 -10.67 6.31
C ASN A 11 2.01 -9.39 5.91
N ALA A 12 3.34 -9.30 6.09
CA ALA A 12 4.06 -8.05 5.99
C ALA A 12 4.04 -7.45 4.58
N ARG A 13 4.02 -8.30 3.54
CA ARG A 13 3.86 -7.84 2.14
C ARG A 13 2.48 -7.23 1.89
N GLY A 14 1.42 -7.83 2.44
CA GLY A 14 0.05 -7.31 2.32
C GLY A 14 -0.14 -6.00 3.08
N GLU A 15 0.43 -5.88 4.27
CA GLU A 15 0.40 -4.65 5.06
C GLU A 15 1.20 -3.52 4.39
N LEU A 16 2.38 -3.82 3.86
CA LEU A 16 3.15 -2.86 3.06
C LEU A 16 2.36 -2.42 1.83
N LEU A 17 1.79 -3.36 1.07
CA LEU A 17 1.00 -3.02 -0.12
C LEU A 17 -0.20 -2.15 0.24
N CYS A 18 -0.94 -2.50 1.30
CA CYS A 18 -2.07 -1.70 1.79
C CYS A 18 -1.63 -0.30 2.23
N TYR A 19 -0.47 -0.18 2.88
CA TYR A 19 0.07 1.12 3.27
C TYR A 19 0.37 2.00 2.05
N LEU A 20 0.96 1.42 1.01
CA LEU A 20 1.27 2.11 -0.23
C LEU A 20 0.00 2.51 -1.00
N VAL A 21 -1.01 1.63 -1.05
CA VAL A 21 -2.32 1.93 -1.67
C VAL A 21 -3.02 3.07 -0.93
N ALA A 22 -3.09 3.00 0.41
CA ALA A 22 -3.68 4.05 1.23
C ALA A 22 -2.93 5.38 1.05
N THR A 23 -1.60 5.34 0.97
CA THR A 23 -0.77 6.53 0.72
C THR A 23 -1.06 7.12 -0.66
N ALA A 24 -1.08 6.31 -1.72
CA ALA A 24 -1.39 6.75 -3.08
C ALA A 24 -2.78 7.39 -3.17
N ALA A 25 -3.78 6.74 -2.57
CA ALA A 25 -5.15 7.24 -2.57
C ALA A 25 -5.30 8.52 -1.75
N ALA A 26 -4.62 8.62 -0.59
CA ALA A 26 -4.60 9.82 0.23
C ALA A 26 -3.97 11.02 -0.50
N ILE A 27 -2.81 10.81 -1.13
CA ILE A 27 -2.14 11.86 -1.93
C ILE A 27 -3.10 12.34 -3.02
N TYR A 28 -3.65 11.42 -3.81
CA TYR A 28 -4.56 11.79 -4.90
C TYR A 28 -5.80 12.51 -4.38
N ALA A 29 -6.41 12.07 -3.26
CA ALA A 29 -7.55 12.75 -2.66
C ALA A 29 -7.22 14.17 -2.16
N LEU A 30 -5.95 14.42 -1.78
CA LEU A 30 -5.49 15.72 -1.27
C LEU A 30 -5.01 16.67 -2.39
N THR A 31 -4.35 16.15 -3.41
CA THR A 31 -3.63 16.94 -4.41
C THR A 31 -4.14 16.75 -5.84
N SER A 32 -5.05 15.80 -6.07
CA SER A 32 -5.47 15.34 -7.41
C SER A 32 -4.32 14.86 -8.30
N ASP A 33 -3.23 14.36 -7.70
CA ASP A 33 -2.05 13.88 -8.40
C ASP A 33 -1.55 12.54 -7.85
N TRP A 34 -1.03 11.67 -8.72
CA TRP A 34 -0.48 10.36 -8.39
C TRP A 34 1.03 10.44 -8.23
N ARG A 35 1.49 11.08 -7.15
CA ARG A 35 2.92 11.34 -6.86
C ARG A 35 3.73 10.05 -6.67
N VAL A 36 4.36 9.59 -7.76
CA VAL A 36 5.20 8.38 -7.77
C VAL A 36 6.40 8.51 -6.83
N ASP A 37 6.97 9.72 -6.72
CA ASP A 37 8.08 10.03 -5.82
C ASP A 37 7.74 9.71 -4.35
N LEU A 38 6.53 10.03 -3.91
CA LEU A 38 6.08 9.74 -2.55
C LEU A 38 5.85 8.24 -2.32
N ILE A 39 5.47 7.48 -3.35
CA ILE A 39 5.38 6.01 -3.26
C ILE A 39 6.76 5.39 -3.09
N VAL A 40 7.76 5.84 -3.85
CA VAL A 40 9.14 5.36 -3.71
C VAL A 40 9.69 5.64 -2.30
N ILE A 41 9.43 6.84 -1.77
CA ILE A 41 9.81 7.22 -0.40
C ILE A 41 9.11 6.31 0.62
N SER A 42 7.81 6.07 0.47
CA SER A 42 7.02 5.19 1.35
C SER A 42 7.47 3.72 1.28
N CYS A 43 7.81 3.21 0.10
CA CYS A 43 8.37 1.87 -0.09
C CYS A 43 9.71 1.68 0.63
N ARG A 44 10.49 2.76 0.80
CA ARG A 44 11.75 2.74 1.55
C ARG A 44 11.52 2.90 3.04
N SER A 45 10.65 3.82 3.44
CA SER A 45 10.48 4.21 4.84
C SER A 45 9.73 3.15 5.66
N TRP A 46 8.69 2.54 5.10
CA TRP A 46 7.86 1.58 5.85
C TRP A 46 8.64 0.34 6.29
N PRO A 47 9.42 -0.36 5.45
CA PRO A 47 10.22 -1.49 5.91
C PRO A 47 11.23 -1.09 6.98
N SER A 48 11.89 0.05 6.81
CA SER A 48 12.84 0.57 7.81
C SER A 48 12.19 0.83 9.17
N ARG A 49 10.99 1.42 9.20
CA ARG A 49 10.22 1.66 10.44
C ARG A 49 9.77 0.36 11.11
N ASN A 50 9.57 -0.71 10.34
CA ASN A 50 9.15 -2.02 10.82
C ASN A 50 10.33 -2.99 11.03
N TRP A 51 11.57 -2.53 10.86
CA TRP A 51 12.79 -3.36 10.97
C TRP A 51 12.81 -4.54 10.01
N LEU A 52 12.31 -4.32 8.79
CA LEU A 52 12.21 -5.32 7.73
C LEU A 52 13.15 -5.01 6.56
N SER A 53 13.72 -6.06 6.00
CA SER A 53 14.38 -6.03 4.69
C SER A 53 13.45 -6.60 3.62
N LEU A 54 13.46 -5.94 2.47
CA LEU A 54 12.83 -6.40 1.24
C LEU A 54 13.79 -6.09 0.09
N PRO A 55 14.02 -7.01 -0.87
CA PRO A 55 14.84 -6.71 -2.05
C PRO A 55 14.35 -5.47 -2.80
N TRP A 56 15.26 -4.73 -3.41
CA TRP A 56 14.89 -3.47 -4.10
C TRP A 56 13.83 -3.69 -5.20
N LEU A 57 13.99 -4.73 -6.01
CA LEU A 57 13.05 -5.04 -7.10
C LEU A 57 11.63 -5.32 -6.57
N ASP A 58 11.52 -6.04 -5.46
CA ASP A 58 10.23 -6.31 -4.81
C ASP A 58 9.57 -5.02 -4.31
N ARG A 59 10.35 -4.06 -3.80
CA ARG A 59 9.83 -2.73 -3.41
C ARG A 59 9.26 -1.97 -4.61
N VAL A 60 9.94 -2.04 -5.75
CA VAL A 60 9.49 -1.39 -7.00
C VAL A 60 8.19 -2.03 -7.49
N ARG A 61 8.14 -3.38 -7.53
CA ARG A 61 6.94 -4.12 -7.95
C ARG A 61 5.74 -3.83 -7.06
N LEU A 62 5.92 -3.82 -5.73
CA LEU A 62 4.86 -3.45 -4.80
C LEU A 62 4.40 -1.99 -4.97
N GLY A 63 5.33 -1.06 -5.24
CA GLY A 63 4.97 0.33 -5.52
C GLY A 63 4.15 0.49 -6.81
N GLN A 64 4.51 -0.22 -7.87
CA GLN A 64 3.75 -0.25 -9.12
C GLN A 64 2.36 -0.85 -8.92
N LEU A 65 2.28 -1.99 -8.23
CA LEU A 65 1.01 -2.65 -7.91
C LEU A 65 0.10 -1.75 -7.06
N ALA A 66 0.66 -1.05 -6.07
CA ALA A 66 -0.09 -0.12 -5.24
C ALA A 66 -0.76 0.99 -6.07
N LEU A 67 -0.04 1.56 -7.03
CA LEU A 67 -0.59 2.59 -7.93
C LEU A 67 -1.68 2.03 -8.85
N GLN A 68 -1.52 0.80 -9.34
CA GLN A 68 -2.55 0.14 -10.16
C GLN A 68 -3.84 -0.06 -9.36
N ILE A 69 -3.74 -0.64 -8.16
CA ILE A 69 -4.87 -0.86 -7.25
C ILE A 69 -5.55 0.47 -6.90
N ALA A 70 -4.77 1.48 -6.51
CA ALA A 70 -5.32 2.77 -6.11
C ALA A 70 -6.07 3.49 -7.25
N ARG A 71 -5.59 3.35 -8.50
CA ARG A 71 -6.18 4.01 -9.67
C ARG A 71 -7.42 3.29 -10.20
N ARG A 72 -7.41 1.96 -10.21
CA ARG A 72 -8.42 1.14 -10.91
C ARG A 72 -9.32 0.40 -9.94
N ASP A 73 -8.72 -0.35 -9.03
CA ASP A 73 -9.44 -1.37 -8.28
C ASP A 73 -10.25 -0.78 -7.14
N LEU A 74 -9.73 0.26 -6.45
CA LEU A 74 -10.50 0.94 -5.40
C LEU A 74 -11.84 1.47 -5.90
N ARG A 75 -11.88 2.05 -7.11
CA ARG A 75 -13.14 2.49 -7.73
C ARG A 75 -14.03 1.30 -8.08
N GLY A 76 -13.45 0.23 -8.64
CA GLY A 76 -14.15 -1.00 -8.99
C GLY A 76 -14.84 -1.69 -7.81
N VAL A 77 -14.28 -1.57 -6.61
CA VAL A 77 -14.87 -2.13 -5.37
C VAL A 77 -15.64 -1.10 -4.51
N GLY A 78 -15.95 0.07 -5.08
CA GLY A 78 -16.76 1.10 -4.42
C GLY A 78 -16.06 1.86 -3.28
N ILE A 79 -14.72 1.81 -3.21
CA ILE A 79 -13.92 2.62 -2.28
C ILE A 79 -13.66 3.98 -2.96
N ALA A 80 -14.54 4.94 -2.68
CA ALA A 80 -14.37 6.33 -3.09
C ALA A 80 -13.88 7.16 -1.90
N LEU A 81 -12.58 7.44 -1.85
CA LEU A 81 -11.99 8.29 -0.81
C LEU A 81 -12.21 9.77 -1.13
N LYS A 82 -12.88 10.49 -0.22
CA LYS A 82 -12.92 11.95 -0.24
C LYS A 82 -11.79 12.50 0.63
N ARG A 83 -11.49 13.78 0.43
CA ARG A 83 -10.48 14.50 1.22
C ARG A 83 -10.70 14.40 2.74
N ALA A 84 -11.97 14.40 3.18
CA ALA A 84 -12.34 14.27 4.59
C ALA A 84 -12.02 12.88 5.18
N ASP A 85 -11.99 11.85 4.35
CA ASP A 85 -11.78 10.45 4.78
C ASP A 85 -10.29 10.13 5.01
N VAL A 86 -9.38 10.97 4.49
CA VAL A 86 -7.93 10.73 4.52
C VAL A 86 -7.37 10.64 5.93
N GLN A 87 -7.86 11.47 6.86
CA GLN A 87 -7.42 11.43 8.26
C GLN A 87 -7.75 10.09 8.93
N GLY A 88 -8.83 9.43 8.50
CA GLY A 88 -9.24 8.14 9.05
C GLY A 88 -8.39 6.96 8.58
N LEU A 89 -7.57 7.12 7.55
CA LEU A 89 -6.72 6.04 7.01
C LEU A 89 -5.50 5.75 7.87
N PHE A 90 -5.02 6.75 8.61
CA PHE A 90 -3.78 6.65 9.36
C PHE A 90 -4.00 6.99 10.84
N THR A 91 -3.20 6.37 11.71
CA THR A 91 -3.07 6.78 13.12
C THR A 91 -2.23 8.05 13.22
N SER A 92 -2.17 8.65 14.42
CA SER A 92 -1.27 9.78 14.71
C SER A 92 0.20 9.52 14.34
N ASP A 93 0.62 8.26 14.45
CA ASP A 93 1.98 7.81 14.13
C ASP A 93 2.17 7.48 12.65
N MET A 94 1.22 7.85 11.80
CA MET A 94 1.23 7.60 10.35
C MET A 94 1.31 6.10 10.00
N LYS A 95 0.79 5.23 10.87
CA LYS A 95 0.53 3.81 10.57
C LYS A 95 -0.87 3.66 10.00
N LEU A 96 -1.15 2.57 9.28
CA LEU A 96 -2.52 2.25 8.90
C LEU A 96 -3.43 2.20 10.13
N ASN A 97 -4.62 2.79 10.04
CA ASN A 97 -5.64 2.71 11.08
C ASN A 97 -6.45 1.41 10.91
N PRO A 98 -6.25 0.38 11.76
CA PRO A 98 -6.97 -0.89 11.62
C PRO A 98 -8.48 -0.78 11.92
N ALA A 99 -8.91 0.29 12.62
CA ALA A 99 -10.32 0.55 12.88
C ALA A 99 -11.06 1.15 11.68
N SER A 100 -10.34 1.58 10.63
CA SER A 100 -10.93 2.13 9.42
C SER A 100 -11.47 1.03 8.52
N THR A 101 -12.77 1.05 8.24
CA THR A 101 -13.42 0.12 7.30
C THR A 101 -12.83 0.24 5.89
N ALA A 102 -12.40 1.44 5.49
CA ALA A 102 -11.70 1.65 4.22
C ALA A 102 -10.35 0.91 4.21
N VAL A 103 -9.56 1.01 5.28
CA VAL A 103 -8.28 0.29 5.41
C VAL A 103 -8.49 -1.23 5.41
N GLN A 104 -9.50 -1.72 6.12
CA GLN A 104 -9.83 -3.15 6.15
C GLN A 104 -10.17 -3.68 4.74
N ARG A 105 -10.98 -2.94 3.98
CA ARG A 105 -11.31 -3.29 2.59
C ARG A 105 -10.10 -3.20 1.66
N MET A 106 -9.29 -2.15 1.80
CA MET A 106 -8.03 -2.01 1.04
C MET A 106 -7.09 -3.19 1.30
N LEU A 107 -6.96 -3.62 2.56
CA LEU A 107 -6.11 -4.74 2.93
C LEU A 107 -6.60 -6.04 2.28
N GLN A 108 -7.91 -6.26 2.21
CA GLN A 108 -8.48 -7.42 1.52
C GLN A 108 -8.16 -7.40 0.02
N VAL A 109 -8.32 -6.24 -0.65
CA VAL A 109 -7.93 -6.06 -2.06
C VAL A 109 -6.44 -6.34 -2.26
N CYS A 110 -5.59 -5.82 -1.38
CA CYS A 110 -4.14 -6.01 -1.45
C CYS A 110 -3.73 -7.47 -1.27
N ARG A 111 -4.35 -8.20 -0.33
CA ARG A 111 -4.10 -9.62 -0.14
C ARG A 111 -4.48 -10.42 -1.38
N HIS A 112 -5.66 -10.15 -1.93
CA HIS A 112 -6.10 -10.82 -3.15
C HIS A 112 -5.18 -10.53 -4.35
N ALA A 113 -4.75 -9.28 -4.51
CA ALA A 113 -3.83 -8.90 -5.59
C ALA A 113 -2.44 -9.55 -5.48
N LEU A 114 -2.00 -9.94 -4.27
CA LEU A 114 -0.74 -10.67 -4.06
C LEU A 114 -0.85 -12.16 -4.39
N GLU A 115 -2.06 -12.72 -4.30
CA GLU A 115 -2.38 -14.10 -4.67
C GLU A 115 -2.62 -14.22 -6.19
N ASP A 116 -3.14 -13.17 -6.83
CA ASP A 116 -3.38 -13.17 -8.27
C ASP A 116 -2.07 -13.01 -9.08
N HIS A 117 -1.64 -14.11 -9.69
CA HIS A 117 -0.44 -14.18 -10.53
C HIS A 117 -0.45 -13.24 -11.74
N ARG A 118 -1.62 -12.74 -12.18
CA ARG A 118 -1.70 -11.76 -13.28
C ARG A 118 -1.05 -10.42 -12.93
N PHE A 119 -1.05 -10.04 -11.66
CA PHE A 119 -0.40 -8.82 -11.16
C PHE A 119 1.06 -9.04 -10.76
N ALA A 120 1.44 -10.28 -10.46
CA ALA A 120 2.80 -10.64 -10.06
C ALA A 120 3.82 -10.56 -11.21
N TRP A 121 3.38 -10.72 -12.48
CA TRP A 121 4.28 -10.83 -13.64
C TRP A 121 3.76 -10.21 -14.95
N GLY A 122 2.69 -9.40 -14.91
CA GLY A 122 2.07 -8.80 -16.10
C GLY A 122 2.89 -7.72 -16.79
N TRP A 123 3.94 -8.12 -17.51
CA TRP A 123 4.50 -7.41 -18.66
C TRP A 123 4.45 -8.35 -19.87
N GLN A 124 3.35 -8.30 -20.62
CA GLN A 124 3.28 -8.68 -22.04
C GLN A 124 2.57 -7.55 -22.78
#